data_AF-A0A1T4PT79-F1
#
_entry.id   AF-A0A1T4PT79-F1
#
_cell.length_a   1.000
_cell.length_b   1.000
_cell.length_c   1.000
_cell.angle_alpha   90.00
_cell.angle_beta   90.00
_cell.angle_gamma   90.00
#
_symmetry.space_group_name_H-M   'P 1'
#
loop_
_entity.id
_entity.type
_entity.pdbx_description
1 polymer ?
#
loop_
_entity_poly.entity_id
_entity_poly.type
_entity_poly.pdbx_seq_one_letter_code
_entity_poly.pdbx_strand_id
1 'polypeptide(L)'
;GYNNFNNNRNNRPKRKRSGCTSGVSGDSRKPWVRGWKASRQGFVTIICGPNKGTNVHESRTGRNWENWTATVQVGMAAPYLVSCLYDQSTGKVSIEKLGLVLNPKAPNGGYCGRFGQPKNRR
;
A
#
# COMPACT_ATOMS: atom_id res chain seq x y z
N GLY A 1 33.58 33.53 24.81
CA GLY A 1 32.84 33.72 23.55
C GLY A 1 32.45 32.36 22.98
N TYR A 2 31.17 32.20 22.65
CA TYR A 2 30.53 31.26 21.71
C TYR A 2 30.99 29.80 21.59
N ASN A 3 30.03 28.85 21.67
CA ASN A 3 29.57 28.16 20.45
C ASN A 3 28.22 27.45 20.66
N ASN A 4 27.18 28.09 20.13
CA ASN A 4 25.79 27.66 20.11
C ASN A 4 25.57 26.84 18.83
N PHE A 5 25.72 25.51 18.90
CA PHE A 5 25.52 24.61 17.75
C PHE A 5 24.02 24.34 17.48
N ASN A 6 23.34 25.40 17.08
CA ASN A 6 22.49 25.49 15.88
C ASN A 6 21.67 24.25 15.46
N ASN A 7 20.52 24.09 16.13
CA ASN A 7 19.13 23.84 15.66
C ASN A 7 18.75 23.55 14.18
N ASN A 8 19.63 23.10 13.30
CA ASN A 8 19.36 23.04 11.85
C ASN A 8 18.84 21.68 11.31
N ARG A 9 18.13 20.90 12.13
CA ARG A 9 17.53 19.60 11.71
C ARG A 9 16.09 19.70 11.18
N ASN A 10 15.44 20.85 11.31
CA ASN A 10 13.99 20.97 11.06
C ASN A 10 13.58 21.21 9.59
N ASN A 11 14.51 21.48 8.67
CA ASN A 11 14.19 21.77 7.26
C ASN A 11 14.46 20.61 6.28
N ARG A 12 14.79 19.39 6.76
CA ARG A 12 14.92 18.24 5.84
C ARG A 12 13.54 17.64 5.55
N PRO A 13 13.19 17.43 4.26
CA PRO A 13 11.96 16.72 3.90
C PRO A 13 11.90 15.37 4.63
N LYS A 14 10.79 15.10 5.32
CA LYS A 14 10.59 13.81 6.00
C LYS A 14 10.66 12.71 4.96
N ARG A 15 11.61 11.78 5.11
CA ARG A 15 11.76 10.63 4.21
C ARG A 15 10.47 9.82 4.21
N LYS A 16 10.00 9.47 3.01
CA LYS A 16 8.80 8.67 2.84
C LYS A 16 9.04 7.27 3.40
N ARG A 17 8.08 6.75 4.17
CA ARG A 17 8.17 5.42 4.79
C ARG A 17 7.26 4.38 4.11
N SER A 18 6.53 4.78 3.07
CA SER A 18 5.63 3.93 2.32
C SER A 18 5.39 4.48 0.92
N GLY A 19 4.92 3.66 -0.01
CA GLY A 19 4.45 4.12 -1.31
C GLY A 19 3.50 3.11 -1.95
N CYS A 20 2.79 3.56 -2.96
CA CYS A 20 1.88 2.70 -3.71
C CYS A 20 1.76 3.21 -5.14
N THR A 21 1.70 2.28 -6.09
CA THR A 21 1.44 2.57 -7.50
C THR A 21 0.54 1.49 -8.09
N SER A 22 -0.11 1.79 -9.20
CA SER A 22 -0.98 0.89 -9.93
C SER A 22 -0.68 0.94 -11.40
N GLY A 23 -0.99 -0.13 -12.12
CA GLY A 23 -0.87 -0.16 -13.55
C GLY A 23 -1.62 -1.33 -14.15
N VAL A 24 -1.35 -1.58 -15.42
CA VAL A 24 -1.89 -2.70 -16.17
C VAL A 24 -0.69 -3.51 -16.66
N SER A 25 -0.74 -4.84 -16.51
CA SER A 25 0.28 -5.73 -17.05
C SER A 25 0.21 -5.68 -18.58
N GLY A 26 1.35 -5.44 -19.24
CA GLY A 26 1.42 -5.38 -20.71
C GLY A 26 0.94 -6.67 -21.36
N ASP A 27 1.36 -7.82 -20.83
CA ASP A 27 1.11 -9.12 -21.44
C ASP A 27 -0.33 -9.61 -21.24
N SER A 28 -0.88 -9.38 -20.06
CA SER A 28 -2.18 -9.96 -19.67
C SER A 28 -3.33 -8.94 -19.66
N ARG A 29 -3.03 -7.65 -19.85
CA ARG A 29 -3.94 -6.53 -19.63
C ARG A 29 -4.63 -6.53 -18.26
N LYS A 30 -4.08 -7.27 -17.28
CA LYS A 30 -4.64 -7.35 -15.93
C LYS A 30 -4.19 -6.16 -15.10
N PRO A 31 -5.11 -5.51 -14.36
CA PRO A 31 -4.73 -4.47 -13.43
C PRO A 31 -3.87 -5.05 -12.30
N TRP A 32 -2.96 -4.23 -11.78
CA TRP A 32 -2.16 -4.56 -10.61
C TRP A 32 -1.99 -3.34 -9.72
N VAL A 33 -1.78 -3.60 -8.43
CA VAL A 33 -1.45 -2.59 -7.43
C VAL A 33 -0.22 -3.05 -6.66
N ARG A 34 0.80 -2.18 -6.58
CA ARG A 34 2.05 -2.46 -5.86
C ARG A 34 2.25 -1.47 -4.74
N GLY A 35 2.44 -1.97 -3.54
CA GLY A 35 2.71 -1.18 -2.34
C GLY A 35 4.06 -1.52 -1.73
N TRP A 36 4.61 -0.57 -0.99
CA TRP A 36 5.77 -0.82 -0.15
C TRP A 36 5.70 -0.02 1.15
N LYS A 37 6.30 -0.53 2.23
CA LYS A 37 6.51 0.22 3.47
C LYS A 37 7.73 -0.24 4.24
N ALA A 38 8.39 0.70 4.91
CA ALA A 38 9.39 0.37 5.92
C ALA A 38 8.70 -0.18 7.18
N SER A 39 9.23 -1.27 7.73
CA SER A 39 8.81 -1.83 9.03
C SER A 39 10.03 -2.05 9.93
N ARG A 40 9.79 -2.46 11.19
CA ARG A 40 10.89 -2.82 12.10
C ARG A 40 11.60 -4.09 11.63
N GLN A 41 10.86 -5.01 11.02
CA GLN A 41 11.34 -6.30 10.49
C GLN A 41 11.96 -6.18 9.08
N GLY A 42 12.07 -4.97 8.54
CA GLY A 42 12.61 -4.73 7.20
C GLY A 42 11.59 -4.12 6.23
N PHE A 43 11.93 -4.15 4.96
CA PHE A 43 11.12 -3.57 3.89
C PHE A 43 9.99 -4.52 3.50
N VAL A 44 8.75 -4.06 3.55
CA VAL A 44 7.59 -4.83 3.12
C VAL A 44 7.25 -4.43 1.70
N THR A 45 7.20 -5.39 0.78
CA THR A 45 6.70 -5.22 -0.59
C THR A 45 5.45 -6.05 -0.78
N ILE A 46 4.50 -5.47 -1.51
CA ILE A 46 3.19 -6.08 -1.73
C ILE A 46 2.86 -5.88 -3.21
N ILE A 47 2.48 -6.95 -3.90
CA ILE A 47 1.97 -6.90 -5.27
C ILE A 47 0.62 -7.60 -5.27
N CYS A 48 -0.43 -6.88 -5.66
CA CYS A 48 -1.79 -7.36 -5.72
C CYS A 48 -2.25 -7.42 -7.16
N GLY A 49 -3.02 -8.45 -7.50
CA GLY A 49 -3.66 -8.57 -8.79
C GLY A 49 -4.81 -9.59 -8.79
N PRO A 50 -5.62 -9.60 -9.86
CA PRO A 50 -6.70 -10.56 -10.01
C PRO A 50 -6.15 -11.98 -10.21
N ASN A 51 -6.85 -12.96 -9.65
CA ASN A 51 -6.59 -14.37 -9.84
C ASN A 51 -7.64 -14.97 -10.80
N LYS A 52 -7.53 -16.27 -11.11
CA LYS A 52 -8.46 -16.95 -12.05
C LYS A 52 -9.91 -16.95 -11.54
N GLY A 53 -10.14 -16.87 -10.24
CA GLY A 53 -11.45 -16.85 -9.60
C GLY A 53 -11.85 -15.46 -9.11
N THR A 54 -11.30 -14.40 -9.70
CA THR A 54 -11.73 -13.03 -9.38
C THR A 54 -13.13 -12.79 -9.95
N ASN A 55 -14.07 -12.50 -9.05
CA ASN A 55 -15.43 -12.12 -9.35
C ASN A 55 -15.67 -10.68 -8.90
N VAL A 56 -16.55 -9.98 -9.62
CA VAL A 56 -16.99 -8.64 -9.25
C VAL A 56 -18.23 -8.77 -8.37
N HIS A 57 -18.20 -8.14 -7.20
CA HIS A 57 -19.30 -8.08 -6.25
C HIS A 57 -19.74 -6.63 -6.07
N GLU A 58 -20.99 -6.34 -6.39
CA GLU A 58 -21.59 -5.03 -6.15
C GLU A 58 -22.07 -4.93 -4.68
N SER A 59 -21.69 -3.85 -4.01
CA SER A 59 -22.14 -3.54 -2.66
C SER A 59 -23.47 -2.77 -2.68
N ARG A 60 -24.17 -2.72 -1.54
CA ARG A 60 -25.43 -1.97 -1.39
C ARG A 60 -25.35 -0.49 -1.77
N THR A 61 -24.15 0.09 -1.75
CA THR A 61 -23.90 1.49 -2.13
C THR A 61 -23.49 1.65 -3.60
N GLY A 62 -23.64 0.61 -4.43
CA GLY A 62 -23.29 0.61 -5.86
C GLY A 62 -21.80 0.55 -6.15
N ARG A 63 -20.96 0.13 -5.19
CA ARG A 63 -19.50 0.03 -5.37
C ARG A 63 -19.13 -1.39 -5.71
N ASN A 64 -18.29 -1.55 -6.74
CA ASN A 64 -17.80 -2.84 -7.20
C ASN A 64 -16.49 -3.23 -6.52
N TRP A 65 -16.48 -4.45 -6.00
CA TRP A 65 -15.36 -5.04 -5.29
C TRP A 65 -14.90 -6.32 -5.98
N GLU A 66 -13.59 -6.53 -6.04
CA GLU A 66 -12.99 -7.74 -6.59
C GLU A 66 -12.16 -8.46 -5.54
N ASN A 67 -12.24 -9.80 -5.49
CA ASN A 67 -11.34 -10.63 -4.71
C ASN A 67 -10.02 -10.82 -5.45
N TRP A 68 -8.95 -10.27 -4.90
CA TRP A 68 -7.60 -10.33 -5.45
C TRP A 68 -6.68 -11.16 -4.56
N THR A 69 -5.53 -11.54 -5.10
CA THR A 69 -4.45 -12.14 -4.33
C THR A 69 -3.30 -11.15 -4.23
N ALA A 70 -2.71 -11.05 -3.05
CA ALA A 70 -1.50 -10.27 -2.79
C ALA A 70 -0.33 -11.18 -2.45
N THR A 71 0.78 -10.99 -3.16
CA THR A 71 2.09 -11.53 -2.77
C THR A 71 2.77 -10.56 -1.84
N VAL A 72 3.10 -11.00 -0.64
CA VAL A 72 3.70 -10.19 0.42
C VAL A 72 5.10 -10.73 0.73
N GLN A 73 6.09 -9.84 0.70
CA GLN A 73 7.46 -10.15 1.08
C GLN A 73 7.91 -9.17 2.16
N VAL A 74 8.56 -9.70 3.21
CA VAL A 74 9.06 -8.91 4.35
C VAL A 74 10.56 -9.14 4.49
N GLY A 75 11.36 -8.14 4.11
CA GLY A 75 12.81 -8.26 4.08
C GLY A 75 13.26 -9.44 3.20
N MET A 76 14.09 -10.31 3.77
CA MET A 76 14.63 -11.51 3.10
C MET A 76 13.77 -12.77 3.33
N ALA A 77 12.63 -12.66 4.01
CA ALA A 77 11.75 -13.81 4.23
C ALA A 77 11.11 -14.27 2.91
N ALA A 78 10.78 -15.56 2.84
CA ALA A 78 10.05 -16.13 1.71
C ALA A 78 8.70 -15.41 1.52
N PRO A 79 8.32 -15.08 0.27
CA PRO A 79 7.05 -14.43 0.01
C PRO A 79 5.89 -15.38 0.31
N TYR A 80 4.77 -14.82 0.78
CA TYR A 80 3.54 -15.56 1.02
C TYR A 80 2.33 -14.86 0.40
N LEU A 81 1.30 -15.65 0.11
CA LEU A 81 0.05 -15.16 -0.50
C LEU A 81 -0.99 -14.86 0.57
N VAL A 82 -1.74 -13.78 0.36
CA VAL A 82 -2.92 -13.43 1.15
C VAL A 82 -4.04 -12.94 0.24
N SER A 83 -5.28 -13.24 0.61
CA SER A 83 -6.44 -12.65 -0.05
C SER A 83 -6.54 -11.15 0.27
N CYS A 84 -7.04 -10.39 -0.69
CA CYS A 84 -7.26 -8.97 -0.54
C CYS A 84 -8.48 -8.53 -1.36
N LEU A 85 -9.02 -7.36 -1.02
CA LEU A 85 -10.21 -6.82 -1.63
C LEU A 85 -9.87 -5.54 -2.38
N TYR A 86 -10.12 -5.52 -3.69
CA TYR A 86 -9.90 -4.37 -4.55
C TYR A 86 -11.19 -3.60 -4.78
N ASP A 87 -11.15 -2.28 -4.59
CA ASP A 87 -12.26 -1.37 -4.87
C ASP A 87 -12.05 -0.76 -6.26
N GLN A 88 -12.86 -1.16 -7.25
CA GLN A 88 -12.76 -0.65 -8.62
C GLN A 88 -12.94 0.88 -8.68
N SER A 89 -13.79 1.45 -7.84
CA SER A 89 -14.09 2.89 -7.87
C SER A 89 -12.90 3.74 -7.44
N THR A 90 -12.14 3.29 -6.44
CA THR A 90 -11.02 4.07 -5.89
C THR A 90 -9.65 3.58 -6.33
N GLY A 91 -9.56 2.35 -6.83
CA GLY A 91 -8.29 1.67 -7.10
C GLY A 91 -7.55 1.25 -5.82
N LYS A 92 -8.22 1.22 -4.67
CA LYS A 92 -7.62 0.85 -3.38
C LYS A 92 -7.66 -0.67 -3.20
N VAL A 93 -6.65 -1.20 -2.52
CA VAL A 93 -6.63 -2.60 -2.08
C VAL A 93 -6.61 -2.66 -0.56
N SER A 94 -7.46 -3.52 -0.01
CA SER A 94 -7.61 -3.79 1.41
C SER A 94 -7.09 -5.20 1.73
N ILE A 95 -6.14 -5.31 2.65
CA ILE A 95 -5.57 -6.58 3.11
C ILE A 95 -5.90 -6.74 4.59
N GLU A 96 -7.07 -7.30 4.87
CA GLU A 96 -7.63 -7.41 6.22
C GLU A 96 -6.72 -8.18 7.17
N LYS A 97 -6.19 -9.34 6.73
CA LYS A 97 -5.29 -10.18 7.52
C LYS A 97 -4.05 -9.43 8.04
N LEU A 98 -3.60 -8.40 7.32
CA LEU A 98 -2.45 -7.57 7.70
C LEU A 98 -2.86 -6.22 8.29
N GLY A 99 -4.15 -5.89 8.28
CA GLY A 99 -4.66 -4.56 8.61
C GLY A 99 -4.08 -3.46 7.73
N LEU A 100 -3.79 -3.76 6.45
CA LEU A 100 -3.14 -2.83 5.52
C LEU A 100 -4.06 -2.37 4.40
N VAL A 101 -3.89 -1.11 3.99
CA VAL A 101 -4.50 -0.51 2.80
C VAL A 101 -3.42 -0.01 1.85
N LEU A 102 -3.63 -0.28 0.56
CA LEU A 102 -2.84 0.25 -0.54
C LEU A 102 -3.72 1.26 -1.29
N ASN A 103 -3.23 2.50 -1.42
CA ASN A 103 -3.92 3.58 -2.11
C ASN A 103 -2.95 4.24 -3.11
N PRO A 104 -2.98 3.84 -4.40
CA PRO A 104 -2.14 4.43 -5.44
C PRO A 104 -2.40 5.93 -5.63
N LYS A 105 -3.65 6.36 -5.45
CA LYS A 105 -4.09 7.75 -5.65
C LYS A 105 -3.83 8.66 -4.43
N ALA A 106 -3.18 8.16 -3.37
CA ALA A 106 -2.81 9.02 -2.26
C ALA A 106 -1.72 10.02 -2.68
N PRO A 107 -1.70 11.25 -2.12
CA PRO A 107 -0.67 12.23 -2.43
C PRO A 107 0.76 11.73 -2.18
N ASN A 108 1.74 12.36 -2.83
CA ASN A 108 3.18 12.06 -2.70
C ASN A 108 3.60 10.66 -3.17
N GLY A 109 2.93 10.08 -4.18
CA GLY A 109 3.30 8.78 -4.78
C GLY A 109 2.66 7.57 -4.09
N GLY A 110 1.41 7.72 -3.68
CA GLY A 110 0.60 6.66 -3.07
C GLY A 110 0.97 6.31 -1.63
N TYR A 111 0.11 5.49 -1.01
CA TYR A 111 0.21 5.10 0.39
C TYR A 111 0.05 3.59 0.56
N CYS A 112 0.86 3.00 1.43
CA CYS A 112 0.75 1.61 1.88
C CYS A 112 0.98 1.57 3.39
N GLY A 113 -0.06 1.26 4.15
CA GLY A 113 0.00 1.35 5.61
C GLY A 113 -1.28 0.90 6.28
N ARG A 114 -1.43 1.16 7.58
CA ARG A 114 -2.57 0.65 8.35
C ARG A 114 -3.86 1.36 8.00
N PHE A 115 -4.98 0.64 8.09
CA PHE A 115 -6.30 1.25 8.11
C PHE A 115 -6.43 2.27 9.23
N GLY A 116 -7.05 3.41 8.93
CA GLY A 116 -7.49 4.37 9.94
C GLY A 116 -6.39 4.98 10.80
N GLN A 117 -5.13 5.06 10.35
CA GLN A 117 -4.13 5.81 11.12
C GLN A 117 -4.58 7.27 11.26
N PRO A 118 -4.87 7.75 12.49
CA PRO A 118 -5.18 9.15 12.68
C PRO A 118 -3.95 9.97 12.31
N LYS A 119 -4.17 11.13 11.71
CA LYS A 119 -3.14 12.06 11.20
C LYS A 119 -2.10 12.48 12.26
N ASN A 120 -2.34 12.18 13.55
CA ASN A 120 -1.62 12.65 14.72
C ASN A 120 -1.11 11.52 15.64
N ARG A 121 -0.09 10.76 15.23
CA ARG A 121 0.84 10.16 16.19
C ARG A 121 2.23 10.69 15.87
N ARG A 122 2.56 11.81 16.54
CA ARG A 122 3.92 12.35 16.67
C ARG A 122 4.71 11.46 17.60
#